data_AF-G6FUW5-F1
#
_entry.id   AF-G6FUW5-F1
#
_cell.length_a   1.000
_cell.length_b   1.000
_cell.length_c   1.000
_cell.angle_alpha   90.00
_cell.angle_beta   90.00
_cell.angle_gamma   90.00
#
_symmetry.space_group_name_H-M   'P 1'
#
loop_
_entity.id
_entity.type
_entity.pdbx_description
1 polymer ?
#
loop_
_entity_poly.entity_id
_entity_poly.type
_entity_poly.pdbx_seq_one_letter_code
_entity_poly.pdbx_strand_id
1 'polypeptide(L)'
;MHFMMNPGLQYPIFGPEIQCPHCRQTIPALTLTDTYLCPRHGAFEANPKTGELIHLQSGRHWRRWNGEWYRQHTHPDGIRFEIHEALDKLYTQGYRATRVIIARRYLELMSGYLERSTPWRGGQPEGTAARLYGLPVEFSPDSTEEPCWEVINFDLEKEPGVPVRYPYFRLFE
;
A
#
# COMPACT_ATOMS: atom_id res chain seq x y z
N MET A 1 -6.31 2.67 51.17
CA MET A 1 -7.30 2.46 50.10
C MET A 1 -7.42 3.74 49.31
N HIS A 2 -6.88 3.80 48.10
CA HIS A 2 -7.28 4.79 47.09
C HIS A 2 -6.90 4.20 45.73
N PHE A 3 -7.82 3.43 45.16
CA PHE A 3 -7.79 3.09 43.74
C PHE A 3 -8.08 4.37 42.98
N MET A 4 -7.05 5.07 42.49
CA MET A 4 -7.22 6.09 41.45
C MET A 4 -7.49 5.34 40.15
N MET A 5 -8.78 5.11 39.87
CA MET A 5 -9.26 4.75 38.54
C MET A 5 -8.95 5.92 37.61
N ASN A 6 -8.06 5.70 36.64
CA ASN A 6 -7.75 6.64 35.59
C ASN A 6 -8.95 6.63 34.60
N PRO A 7 -9.71 7.72 34.42
CA PRO A 7 -10.89 7.73 33.55
C PRO A 7 -10.57 7.83 32.05
N GLY A 8 -9.32 7.57 31.66
CA GLY A 8 -8.92 7.36 30.26
C GLY A 8 -9.32 5.96 29.80
N LEU A 9 -10.61 5.64 29.83
CA LEU A 9 -11.19 4.48 29.12
C LEU A 9 -10.79 4.64 27.65
N GLN A 10 -9.78 3.88 27.24
CA GLN A 10 -9.17 3.94 25.92
C GLN A 10 -10.24 3.63 24.88
N TYR A 11 -10.79 4.72 24.32
CA TYR A 11 -11.54 4.70 23.10
C TYR A 11 -10.71 3.98 22.02
N PRO A 12 -11.38 3.32 21.07
CA PRO A 12 -10.69 2.55 20.04
C PRO A 12 -9.55 3.37 19.43
N ILE A 13 -8.42 2.75 19.11
CA ILE A 13 -7.18 3.49 18.74
C ILE A 13 -7.34 4.44 17.54
N PHE A 14 -8.36 4.24 16.70
CA PHE A 14 -8.65 5.07 15.54
C PHE A 14 -9.84 6.03 15.74
N GLY A 15 -10.44 6.05 16.92
CA GLY A 15 -11.61 6.84 17.28
C GLY A 15 -12.91 6.01 17.35
N PRO A 16 -14.04 6.65 17.70
CA PRO A 16 -15.33 5.97 17.81
C PRO A 16 -15.88 5.48 16.45
N GLU A 17 -15.35 6.02 15.35
CA GLU A 17 -15.74 5.65 13.98
C GLU A 17 -14.51 5.67 13.07
N ILE A 18 -14.53 4.83 12.04
CA ILE A 18 -13.53 4.84 10.96
C ILE A 18 -14.21 4.75 9.60
N GLN A 19 -13.47 5.08 8.54
CA GLN A 19 -13.87 4.73 7.19
C GLN A 19 -13.53 3.26 6.92
N CYS A 20 -14.51 2.47 6.47
CA CYS A 20 -14.27 1.08 6.08
C CYS A 20 -13.24 1.04 4.94
N PRO A 21 -12.15 0.25 5.05
CA PRO A 21 -11.12 0.18 4.01
C PRO A 21 -11.62 -0.34 2.65
N HIS A 22 -12.78 -1.01 2.62
CA HIS A 22 -13.36 -1.60 1.42
C HIS A 22 -14.39 -0.69 0.73
N CYS A 23 -15.44 -0.25 1.44
CA CYS A 23 -16.50 0.57 0.85
C CYS A 23 -16.40 2.07 1.15
N ARG A 24 -15.46 2.51 1.99
CA ARG A 24 -15.37 3.91 2.47
C ARG A 24 -16.68 4.42 3.10
N GLN A 25 -17.45 3.52 3.71
CA GLN A 25 -18.57 3.92 4.57
C GLN A 25 -18.03 4.12 5.97
N THR A 26 -18.53 5.15 6.67
CA THR A 26 -18.27 5.32 8.10
C THR A 26 -18.85 4.14 8.87
N ILE A 27 -18.02 3.48 9.67
CA ILE A 27 -18.40 2.34 10.50
C ILE A 27 -18.07 2.65 11.96
N PRO A 28 -19.01 2.40 12.90
CA PRO A 28 -18.77 2.64 14.30
C PRO A 28 -17.93 1.52 14.91
N ALA A 29 -17.16 1.87 15.94
CA ALA A 29 -16.59 0.90 16.84
C ALA A 29 -17.69 0.24 17.67
N LEU A 30 -17.55 -1.05 17.96
CA LEU A 30 -18.35 -1.73 18.95
C LEU A 30 -17.95 -1.20 20.33
N THR A 31 -18.96 -0.81 21.12
CA THR A 31 -18.80 -0.16 22.42
C THR A 31 -17.76 -0.86 23.28
N LEU A 32 -16.74 -0.11 23.73
CA LEU A 32 -15.65 -0.57 24.60
C LEU A 32 -14.77 -1.69 24.01
N THR A 33 -14.67 -1.75 22.67
CA THR A 33 -13.76 -2.69 21.97
C THR A 33 -12.94 -1.96 20.92
N ASP A 34 -11.86 -2.59 20.46
CA ASP A 34 -11.09 -2.15 19.28
C ASP A 34 -11.68 -2.68 17.95
N THR A 35 -12.93 -3.17 17.96
CA THR A 35 -13.57 -3.77 16.78
C THR A 35 -14.54 -2.80 16.11
N TYR A 36 -14.54 -2.76 14.78
CA TYR A 36 -15.43 -1.96 13.94
C TYR A 36 -16.23 -2.90 13.03
N LEU A 37 -17.54 -2.71 12.97
CA LEU A 37 -18.41 -3.59 12.21
C LEU A 37 -18.93 -2.89 10.95
N CYS A 38 -18.48 -3.35 9.79
CA CYS A 38 -19.06 -2.95 8.51
C CYS A 38 -20.24 -3.87 8.16
N PRO A 39 -21.44 -3.33 7.86
CA PRO A 39 -22.60 -4.15 7.50
C PRO A 39 -22.39 -4.93 6.20
N ARG A 40 -21.49 -4.48 5.32
CA ARG A 40 -21.19 -5.10 4.03
C ARG A 40 -19.97 -6.01 4.04
N HIS A 41 -18.97 -5.66 4.84
CA HIS A 41 -17.65 -6.28 4.79
C HIS A 41 -17.26 -6.97 6.09
N GLY A 42 -18.11 -7.01 7.12
CA GLY A 42 -17.81 -7.71 8.36
C GLY A 42 -16.97 -6.91 9.34
N ALA A 43 -16.35 -7.62 10.29
CA ALA A 43 -15.67 -7.05 11.45
C ALA A 43 -14.17 -6.80 11.18
N PHE A 44 -13.72 -5.62 11.59
CA PHE A 44 -12.32 -5.20 11.56
C PHE A 44 -11.84 -5.00 12.99
N GLU A 45 -10.72 -5.59 13.36
CA GLU A 45 -10.12 -5.42 14.69
C GLU A 45 -8.87 -4.55 14.58
N ALA A 46 -8.80 -3.51 15.39
CA ALA A 46 -7.63 -2.67 15.50
C ALA A 46 -6.66 -3.27 16.53
N ASN A 47 -5.39 -3.40 16.16
CA ASN A 47 -4.35 -3.87 17.05
C ASN A 47 -3.64 -2.66 17.70
N PRO A 48 -3.84 -2.40 19.00
CA PRO A 48 -3.26 -1.25 19.68
C PRO A 48 -1.73 -1.28 19.77
N LYS A 49 -1.11 -2.46 19.61
CA LYS A 49 0.35 -2.59 19.67
C LYS A 49 1.03 -2.25 18.35
N THR A 50 0.39 -2.60 17.23
CA THR A 50 0.98 -2.43 15.89
C THR A 50 0.39 -1.25 15.13
N GLY A 51 -0.75 -0.70 15.57
CA GLY A 51 -1.47 0.34 14.83
C GLY A 51 -2.07 -0.17 13.53
N GLU A 52 -2.29 -1.49 13.42
CA GLU A 52 -2.89 -2.12 12.24
C GLU A 52 -4.38 -2.35 12.43
N LEU A 53 -5.13 -2.29 11.33
CA LEU A 53 -6.51 -2.73 11.25
C LEU A 53 -6.57 -4.06 10.51
N ILE A 54 -7.14 -5.08 11.12
CA ILE A 54 -7.16 -6.45 10.62
C ILE A 54 -8.61 -6.84 10.29
N HIS A 55 -8.86 -7.26 9.05
CA HIS A 55 -10.18 -7.79 8.69
C HIS A 55 -10.29 -9.26 9.12
N LEU A 56 -11.13 -9.53 10.13
CA LEU A 56 -11.17 -10.83 10.82
C LEU A 56 -11.53 -12.00 9.89
N GLN A 57 -12.37 -11.79 8.89
CA GLN A 57 -12.79 -12.89 8.00
C GLN A 57 -11.72 -13.25 6.95
N SER A 58 -10.91 -12.28 6.53
CA SER A 58 -9.95 -12.48 5.42
C SER A 58 -8.49 -12.49 5.84
N GLY A 59 -8.19 -12.08 7.08
CA GLY A 59 -6.81 -11.89 7.56
C GLY A 59 -6.04 -10.81 6.80
N ARG A 60 -6.72 -9.88 6.13
CA ARG A 60 -6.08 -8.75 5.45
C ARG A 60 -5.75 -7.66 6.48
N HIS A 61 -4.63 -6.97 6.25
CA HIS A 61 -4.12 -5.95 7.16
C HIS A 61 -4.12 -4.59 6.46
N TRP A 62 -4.42 -3.54 7.21
CA TRP A 62 -4.32 -2.15 6.76
C TRP A 62 -3.57 -1.33 7.80
N ARG A 63 -2.86 -0.32 7.32
CA ARG A 63 -2.23 0.71 8.13
C ARG A 63 -2.74 2.08 7.68
N ARG A 64 -2.82 3.04 8.60
CA ARG A 64 -3.33 4.38 8.30
C ARG A 64 -2.17 5.37 8.16
N TRP A 65 -2.14 6.11 7.06
CA TRP A 65 -1.21 7.23 6.86
C TRP A 65 -1.94 8.42 6.26
N ASN A 66 -1.75 9.61 6.82
CA ASN A 66 -2.41 10.85 6.39
C ASN A 66 -3.94 10.74 6.20
N GLY A 67 -4.61 9.93 7.03
CA GLY A 67 -6.06 9.71 6.96
C GLY A 67 -6.52 8.64 5.97
N GLU A 68 -5.61 8.05 5.19
CA GLU A 68 -5.91 6.99 4.21
C GLU A 68 -5.46 5.62 4.69
N TRP A 69 -6.20 4.58 4.26
CA TRP A 69 -5.89 3.18 4.56
C TRP A 69 -5.05 2.54 3.45
N TYR A 70 -3.87 2.05 3.82
CA TYR A 70 -2.98 1.30 2.94
C TYR A 70 -3.01 -0.17 3.31
N ARG A 71 -3.49 -0.99 2.38
CA ARG A 71 -3.52 -2.44 2.55
C ARG A 71 -2.09 -2.98 2.55
N GLN A 72 -1.73 -3.75 3.57
CA GLN A 72 -0.43 -4.42 3.61
C GLN A 72 -0.52 -5.75 2.87
N HIS A 73 0.41 -5.99 1.96
CA HIS A 73 0.45 -7.19 1.14
C HIS A 73 1.46 -8.20 1.66
N THR A 74 1.11 -9.47 1.57
CA THR A 74 2.00 -10.61 1.82
C THR A 74 2.35 -11.37 0.54
N HIS A 75 1.70 -11.02 -0.58
CA HIS A 75 1.90 -11.65 -1.89
C HIS A 75 2.32 -10.59 -2.92
N PRO A 76 3.32 -10.87 -3.77
CA PRO A 76 3.82 -9.93 -4.79
C PRO A 76 2.72 -9.49 -5.75
N ASP A 77 1.82 -10.39 -6.14
CA ASP A 77 0.71 -10.06 -7.04
C ASP A 77 -0.24 -9.00 -6.48
N GLY A 78 -0.39 -8.91 -5.14
CA GLY A 78 -1.21 -7.86 -4.52
C GLY A 78 -0.66 -6.47 -4.80
N ILE A 79 0.65 -6.30 -4.63
CA ILE A 79 1.36 -5.04 -4.88
C ILE A 79 1.38 -4.75 -6.38
N ARG A 80 1.68 -5.76 -7.21
CA ARG A 80 1.68 -5.63 -8.68
C ARG A 80 0.33 -5.17 -9.21
N PHE A 81 -0.77 -5.71 -8.68
CA PHE A 81 -2.11 -5.31 -9.08
C PHE A 81 -2.41 -3.87 -8.66
N GLU A 82 -2.08 -3.47 -7.42
CA GLU A 82 -2.28 -2.09 -6.98
C GLU A 82 -1.46 -1.09 -7.80
N ILE A 83 -0.20 -1.42 -8.13
CA ILE A 83 0.63 -0.59 -9.01
C ILE A 83 -0.01 -0.46 -10.40
N HIS A 84 -0.51 -1.57 -10.97
CA HIS A 84 -1.18 -1.54 -12.26
C HIS A 84 -2.43 -0.65 -12.24
N GLU A 85 -3.28 -0.80 -11.23
CA GLU A 85 -4.49 0.03 -11.08
C GLU A 85 -4.13 1.52 -10.90
N ALA A 86 -3.07 1.82 -10.17
CA ALA A 86 -2.58 3.19 -9.98
C ALA A 86 -2.02 3.78 -11.29
N LEU A 87 -1.32 2.98 -12.10
CA LEU A 87 -0.87 3.38 -13.42
C LEU A 87 -2.04 3.70 -14.35
N ASP A 88 -3.08 2.86 -14.38
CA ASP A 88 -4.28 3.10 -15.18
C ASP A 88 -4.99 4.40 -14.77
N LYS A 89 -5.16 4.62 -13.45
CA LYS A 89 -5.71 5.88 -12.91
C LYS A 89 -4.85 7.08 -13.30
N LEU A 90 -3.53 6.96 -13.22
CA LEU A 90 -2.61 8.02 -13.61
C LEU A 90 -2.75 8.39 -15.10
N TYR A 91 -2.88 7.38 -15.96
CA TYR A 91 -3.08 7.59 -17.40
C TYR A 91 -4.41 8.25 -17.73
N THR A 92 -5.50 7.86 -17.07
CA THR A 92 -6.81 8.53 -17.26
C THR A 92 -6.79 10.00 -16.82
N GLN A 93 -5.84 10.40 -15.96
CA GLN A 93 -5.63 11.79 -15.55
C GLN A 93 -4.69 12.57 -16.50
N GLY A 94 -4.18 11.95 -17.56
CA GLY A 94 -3.28 12.60 -18.55
C GLY A 94 -1.82 12.70 -18.09
N TYR A 95 -1.44 11.94 -17.06
CA TYR A 95 -0.06 11.84 -16.59
C TYR A 95 0.58 10.54 -17.04
N ARG A 96 1.90 10.56 -17.17
CA ARG A 96 2.71 9.36 -17.46
C ARG A 96 3.59 9.05 -16.28
N ALA A 97 3.62 7.79 -15.86
CA ALA A 97 4.60 7.32 -14.89
C ALA A 97 5.99 7.20 -15.54
N THR A 98 7.01 7.69 -14.85
CA THR A 98 8.41 7.58 -15.25
C THR A 98 9.14 6.51 -14.45
N ARG A 99 8.76 6.32 -13.18
CA ARG A 99 9.42 5.41 -12.25
C ARG A 99 8.42 4.91 -11.20
N VAL A 100 8.64 3.68 -10.74
CA VAL A 100 7.89 3.07 -9.61
C VAL A 100 8.83 2.96 -8.42
N ILE A 101 8.46 3.58 -7.30
CA ILE A 101 9.20 3.48 -6.05
C ILE A 101 8.43 2.53 -5.14
N ILE A 102 8.97 1.36 -4.84
CA ILE A 102 8.32 0.35 -3.99
C ILE A 102 8.92 0.44 -2.59
N ALA A 103 8.10 0.29 -1.55
CA ALA A 103 8.61 0.28 -0.20
C ALA A 103 9.66 -0.83 0.01
N ARG A 104 10.78 -0.50 0.66
CA ARG A 104 11.91 -1.42 0.84
C ARG A 104 11.55 -2.75 1.49
N ARG A 105 10.54 -2.77 2.38
CA ARG A 105 10.00 -4.00 3.00
C ARG A 105 9.53 -5.05 1.99
N TYR A 106 9.26 -4.66 0.75
CA TYR A 106 8.86 -5.55 -0.33
C TYR A 106 10.01 -5.97 -1.24
N LEU A 107 11.26 -5.60 -0.93
CA LEU A 107 12.44 -5.96 -1.72
C LEU A 107 12.53 -7.47 -1.95
N GLU A 108 12.54 -8.27 -0.88
CA GLU A 108 12.61 -9.72 -0.98
C GLU A 108 11.41 -10.30 -1.72
N LEU A 109 10.21 -9.81 -1.39
CA LEU A 109 8.94 -10.25 -1.98
C LEU A 109 8.87 -10.02 -3.49
N MET A 110 9.38 -8.87 -3.97
CA MET A 110 9.29 -8.45 -5.37
C MET A 110 10.50 -8.85 -6.20
N SER A 111 11.65 -9.10 -5.59
CA SER A 111 12.93 -9.38 -6.29
C SER A 111 12.83 -10.48 -7.36
N GLY A 112 12.01 -11.51 -7.14
CA GLY A 112 11.80 -12.61 -8.09
C GLY A 112 10.89 -12.30 -9.28
N TYR A 113 10.13 -11.19 -9.22
CA TYR A 113 9.11 -10.81 -10.20
C TYR A 113 9.52 -9.62 -11.06
N LEU A 114 10.65 -8.99 -10.74
CA LEU A 114 11.18 -7.88 -11.50
C LEU A 114 11.91 -8.39 -12.73
N GLU A 115 11.60 -7.77 -13.88
CA GLU A 115 12.28 -8.05 -15.13
C GLU A 115 13.74 -7.60 -14.98
N ARG A 116 14.68 -8.55 -15.00
CA ARG A 116 16.10 -8.25 -15.05
C ARG A 116 16.50 -8.00 -16.50
N SER A 117 16.89 -6.77 -16.79
CA SER A 117 17.48 -6.39 -18.08
C SER A 117 18.72 -7.24 -18.34
N THR A 118 18.72 -8.13 -19.35
CA THR A 118 19.93 -8.84 -19.77
C THR A 118 20.91 -7.85 -20.43
N PRO A 119 22.22 -7.89 -20.09
CA PRO A 119 23.19 -6.86 -20.47
C PRO A 119 23.71 -6.98 -21.93
N TRP A 120 22.85 -7.33 -22.90
CA TRP A 120 23.25 -7.63 -24.29
C TRP A 120 23.05 -6.50 -25.30
N ARG A 121 23.23 -5.24 -24.87
CA ARG A 121 23.72 -4.15 -25.75
C ARG A 121 24.52 -3.15 -24.92
N GLY A 122 25.71 -2.83 -25.40
CA GLY A 122 26.78 -2.20 -24.65
C GLY A 122 26.51 -0.78 -24.17
N GLY A 123 27.14 -0.45 -23.04
CA GLY A 123 27.49 0.92 -22.67
C GLY A 123 26.68 1.58 -21.56
N GLN A 124 25.87 0.84 -20.78
CA GLN A 124 25.13 1.42 -19.65
C GLN A 124 25.82 1.08 -18.31
N PRO A 125 26.00 2.06 -17.39
CA PRO A 125 26.76 1.87 -16.17
C PRO A 125 26.12 0.82 -15.26
N GLU A 126 26.95 0.17 -14.45
CA GLU A 126 26.59 -0.93 -13.57
C GLU A 126 25.37 -0.64 -12.69
N GLY A 127 24.41 -1.57 -12.71
CA GLY A 127 23.13 -1.47 -12.02
C GLY A 127 22.04 -1.99 -12.94
N THR A 128 21.88 -3.30 -13.00
CA THR A 128 20.74 -3.97 -13.66
C THR A 128 19.44 -3.42 -13.07
N ALA A 129 18.92 -2.34 -13.65
CA ALA A 129 17.71 -1.68 -13.19
C ALA A 129 16.57 -2.69 -13.34
N ALA A 130 16.06 -3.13 -12.19
CA ALA A 130 14.85 -3.91 -12.10
C ALA A 130 13.72 -3.15 -12.79
N ARG A 131 12.91 -3.84 -13.59
CA ARG A 131 11.74 -3.25 -14.24
C ARG A 131 10.46 -3.92 -13.82
N LEU A 132 9.41 -3.12 -13.75
CA LEU A 132 8.03 -3.58 -13.57
C LEU A 132 7.16 -2.79 -14.55
N TYR A 133 6.37 -3.49 -15.34
CA TYR A 133 5.53 -2.86 -16.36
C TYR A 133 6.28 -1.99 -17.39
N GLY A 134 7.55 -2.34 -17.66
CA GLY A 134 8.44 -1.56 -18.53
C GLY A 134 8.98 -0.27 -17.89
N LEU A 135 8.65 0.02 -16.64
CA LEU A 135 9.15 1.16 -15.87
C LEU A 135 10.34 0.74 -14.99
N PRO A 136 11.35 1.62 -14.80
CA PRO A 136 12.39 1.39 -13.80
C PRO A 136 11.76 1.33 -12.40
N VAL A 137 12.24 0.39 -11.60
CA VAL A 137 11.84 0.19 -10.20
C VAL A 137 12.99 0.58 -9.28
N GLU A 138 12.66 1.40 -8.30
CA GLU A 138 13.52 1.70 -7.16
C GLU A 138 12.84 1.29 -5.86
N PHE A 139 13.65 1.08 -4.84
CA PHE A 139 13.15 0.82 -3.50
C PHE A 139 13.30 2.07 -2.65
N SER A 140 12.29 2.32 -1.81
CA SER A 140 12.27 3.46 -0.91
C SER A 140 13.47 3.44 0.05
N PRO A 141 13.80 4.60 0.66
CA PRO A 141 14.63 4.61 1.86
C PRO A 141 14.01 3.78 2.99
N ASP A 142 14.82 3.50 4.00
CA ASP A 142 14.37 2.80 5.20
C ASP A 142 13.34 3.64 5.97
N SER A 143 12.38 2.97 6.62
CA SER A 143 11.33 3.65 7.39
C SER A 143 11.86 4.47 8.58
N THR A 144 13.11 4.24 8.97
CA THR A 144 13.82 5.06 9.97
C THR A 144 14.19 6.45 9.46
N GLU A 145 14.40 6.59 8.15
CA GLU A 145 14.68 7.87 7.50
C GLU A 145 13.38 8.56 7.09
N GLU A 146 12.46 7.80 6.49
CA GLU A 146 11.16 8.29 6.03
C GLU A 146 10.01 7.39 6.53
N PRO A 147 9.36 7.76 7.66
CA PRO A 147 8.34 6.93 8.31
C PRO A 147 7.11 6.61 7.47
N CYS A 148 6.82 7.39 6.42
CA CYS A 148 5.72 7.12 5.51
C CYS A 148 5.84 5.74 4.84
N TRP A 149 7.06 5.27 4.58
CA TRP A 149 7.34 3.96 3.99
C TRP A 149 7.15 2.79 4.96
N GLU A 150 6.74 3.03 6.20
CA GLU A 150 6.22 1.97 7.07
C GLU A 150 4.76 1.61 6.75
N VAL A 151 4.07 2.47 5.99
CA VAL A 151 2.65 2.34 5.67
C VAL A 151 2.40 2.30 4.16
N ILE A 152 2.97 3.26 3.42
CA ILE A 152 2.82 3.37 1.96
C ILE A 152 3.49 2.17 1.28
N ASN A 153 2.81 1.55 0.32
CA ASN A 153 3.32 0.37 -0.38
C ASN A 153 4.26 0.73 -1.53
N PHE A 154 3.90 1.77 -2.28
CA PHE A 154 4.65 2.27 -3.42
C PHE A 154 4.22 3.71 -3.71
N ASP A 155 5.03 4.40 -4.50
CA ASP A 155 4.70 5.68 -5.13
C ASP A 155 5.07 5.66 -6.62
N LEU A 156 4.43 6.55 -7.38
CA LEU A 156 4.64 6.69 -8.82
C LEU A 156 5.15 8.10 -9.11
N GLU A 157 6.38 8.18 -9.61
CA GLU A 157 6.82 9.43 -10.20
C GLU A 157 6.15 9.64 -11.53
N LYS A 158 5.66 10.86 -11.73
CA LYS A 158 4.79 11.21 -12.83
C LYS A 158 5.21 12.52 -13.47
N GLU A 159 5.04 12.57 -14.78
CA GLU A 159 5.25 13.76 -15.59
C GLU A 159 3.98 14.10 -16.38
N PRO A 160 3.75 15.37 -16.72
CA PRO A 160 2.67 15.77 -17.63
C PRO A 160 2.91 15.14 -19.00
N GLY A 161 1.92 14.39 -19.51
CA GLY A 161 2.00 13.82 -20.85
C GLY A 161 1.25 12.49 -20.96
N VAL A 162 0.62 12.29 -22.10
CA VAL A 162 0.00 11.00 -22.46
C VAL A 162 1.12 10.09 -23.00
N PRO A 163 1.28 8.85 -22.51
CA PRO A 163 2.29 7.94 -23.04
C PRO A 163 2.09 7.74 -24.55
N VAL A 164 3.16 7.95 -25.33
CA VAL A 164 3.13 7.75 -26.79
C VAL A 164 2.94 6.28 -27.18
N ARG A 165 3.24 5.34 -26.27
CA ARG A 165 2.97 3.90 -26.43
C ARG A 165 2.59 3.29 -25.08
N TYR A 166 1.35 2.83 -24.97
CA TYR A 166 0.91 1.95 -23.91
C TYR A 166 1.53 0.55 -24.15
N PRO A 167 2.46 0.04 -23.32
CA PRO A 167 3.11 -1.24 -23.61
C PRO A 167 2.24 -2.46 -23.29
N TYR A 168 1.07 -2.26 -22.64
CA TYR A 168 0.33 -3.32 -21.95
C TYR A 168 -0.98 -3.75 -22.64
N PHE A 169 -1.19 -3.40 -23.91
CA PHE A 169 -2.32 -3.93 -24.68
C PHE A 169 -2.17 -5.42 -25.05
N ARG A 170 -1.11 -6.12 -24.62
CA ARG A 170 -0.84 -7.53 -24.95
C ARG A 170 -0.43 -8.38 -23.74
N LEU A 171 -1.28 -8.47 -22.71
CA LEU A 171 -1.07 -9.39 -21.59
C LEU A 171 -2.24 -10.32 -21.29
N PHE A 172 -3.18 -10.43 -22.23
CA PHE A 172 -4.17 -11.50 -22.26
C PHE A 172 -4.14 -12.17 -23.65
N GLU A 173 -3.12 -13.01 -23.88
CA GLU A 173 -3.13 -14.12 -24.83
C GLU A 173 -2.46 -15.33 -24.16
#